data_AF-A0A1V4SEK6-F1
#
_entry.id   AF-A0A1V4SEK6-F1
#
_cell.length_a   1.000
_cell.length_b   1.000
_cell.length_c   1.000
_cell.angle_alpha   90.00
_cell.angle_beta   90.00
_cell.angle_gamma   90.00
#
_symmetry.space_group_name_H-M   'P 1'
#
loop_
_entity.id
_entity.type
_entity.pdbx_description
1 polymer ?
#
loop_
_entity_poly.entity_id
_entity_poly.type
_entity_poly.pdbx_seq_one_letter_code
_entity_poly.pdbx_strand_id
1 'polypeptide(L)'
;MLFLLVAALLTYKLTELFRQLLYKRKICELVNCIASKEDLLYLSFRDYMSVIVEVLKRSGNKVRFTDSCGVEGSGLELNNIQFAEVWKHGLQQMVDIELAMNLSKCMRDNSIYRGMLITLGDFKTCTKIYCHKNVIECINGDRLLALLKAVQDKNAILEPVK
;
A
#
# COMPACT_ATOMS: atom_id res chain seq x y z
N MET A 1 -36.53 17.16 -20.54
CA MET A 1 -35.24 17.69 -20.03
C MET A 1 -34.83 17.05 -18.70
N LEU A 2 -35.65 17.11 -17.64
CA LEU A 2 -35.30 16.53 -16.33
C LEU A 2 -35.00 15.01 -16.39
N PHE A 3 -35.82 14.22 -17.08
CA PHE A 3 -35.59 12.79 -17.26
C PHE A 3 -34.26 12.46 -17.96
N LEU A 4 -33.86 13.25 -18.96
CA LEU A 4 -32.59 13.07 -19.67
C LEU A 4 -31.38 13.38 -18.77
N LEU A 5 -31.48 14.42 -17.95
CA LEU A 5 -30.44 14.77 -16.97
C LEU A 5 -30.27 13.68 -15.90
N VAL A 6 -31.38 13.17 -15.36
CA VAL A 6 -31.35 12.07 -14.38
C VAL A 6 -30.77 10.81 -15.00
N ALA A 7 -31.18 10.45 -16.22
CA ALA A 7 -30.63 9.31 -16.94
C ALA A 7 -29.12 9.45 -17.19
N ALA A 8 -28.64 10.64 -17.59
CA ALA A 8 -27.23 10.91 -17.79
C ALA A 8 -26.40 10.82 -16.50
N LEU A 9 -26.92 11.32 -15.37
CA LEU A 9 -26.26 11.20 -14.07
C LEU A 9 -26.16 9.74 -13.60
N LEU A 10 -27.22 8.96 -13.80
CA LEU A 10 -27.24 7.54 -13.46
C LEU A 10 -26.22 6.76 -14.30
N THR A 11 -26.17 6.97 -15.62
CA THR A 11 -25.19 6.28 -16.49
C THR A 11 -23.75 6.70 -16.18
N TYR A 12 -23.52 7.97 -15.87
CA TYR A 12 -22.21 8.44 -15.41
C TYR A 12 -21.78 7.74 -14.11
N LYS A 13 -22.66 7.65 -13.11
CA LYS A 13 -22.35 6.96 -11.86
C LYS A 13 -22.15 5.45 -12.06
N LEU A 14 -22.93 4.85 -12.95
CA LEU A 14 -22.79 3.43 -13.29
C LEU A 14 -21.42 3.16 -13.91
N THR A 15 -21.00 3.97 -14.90
CA THR A 15 -19.70 3.82 -15.57
C THR A 15 -18.53 4.05 -14.61
N GLU A 16 -18.65 5.01 -13.68
CA GLU A 16 -17.66 5.22 -12.62
C GLU A 16 -17.52 3.98 -11.72
N LEU A 17 -18.64 3.39 -11.29
CA LEU A 17 -18.64 2.17 -10.48
C LEU A 17 -18.03 0.99 -11.23
N PHE A 18 -18.42 0.77 -12.48
CA PHE A 18 -17.85 -0.28 -13.32
C PHE A 18 -16.33 -0.14 -13.46
N ARG A 19 -15.84 1.08 -13.69
CA ARG A 19 -14.40 1.36 -13.76
C ARG A 19 -13.69 1.02 -12.45
N GLN A 20 -14.29 1.34 -11.30
CA GLN A 20 -13.72 1.01 -9.98
C GLN A 20 -13.68 -0.51 -9.74
N LEU A 21 -14.73 -1.23 -10.12
CA LEU A 21 -14.79 -2.69 -9.99
C LEU A 21 -13.76 -3.39 -10.87
N LEU A 22 -13.64 -2.98 -12.15
CA LEU A 22 -12.63 -3.51 -13.06
C LEU A 22 -11.22 -3.22 -12.56
N TYR A 23 -10.98 -2.01 -12.03
CA TYR A 23 -9.68 -1.66 -11.46
C TYR A 23 -9.35 -2.50 -10.23
N LYS A 24 -10.32 -2.69 -9.32
CA LYS A 24 -10.16 -3.58 -8.16
C LYS A 24 -9.80 -5.00 -8.60
N ARG A 25 -10.49 -5.54 -9.61
CA ARG A 25 -10.20 -6.85 -10.18
C ARG A 25 -8.77 -6.93 -10.74
N LYS A 26 -8.36 -5.94 -11.53
CA LYS A 26 -6.99 -5.83 -12.05
C LYS A 26 -5.96 -5.90 -10.92
N ILE A 27 -6.15 -5.13 -9.84
CA ILE A 27 -5.23 -5.15 -8.69
C ILE A 27 -5.23 -6.51 -7.99
N CYS A 28 -6.40 -7.14 -7.82
CA CYS A 28 -6.48 -8.48 -7.24
C CYS A 28 -5.71 -9.52 -8.07
N GLU A 29 -5.84 -9.46 -9.40
CA GLU A 29 -5.10 -10.33 -10.33
C GLU A 29 -3.59 -10.05 -10.26
N LEU A 30 -3.17 -8.77 -10.25
CA LEU A 30 -1.76 -8.40 -10.07
C LEU A 30 -1.17 -8.97 -8.78
N VAL A 31 -1.88 -8.83 -7.64
CA VAL A 31 -1.43 -9.42 -6.36
C VAL A 31 -1.24 -10.92 -6.48
N ASN A 32 -2.05 -11.63 -7.27
CA ASN A 32 -1.95 -13.07 -7.44
C ASN A 32 -0.85 -13.50 -8.43
N CYS A 33 -0.41 -12.62 -9.33
CA CYS A 33 0.57 -12.93 -10.37
C CYS A 33 2.01 -12.50 -10.03
N ILE A 34 2.19 -11.56 -9.10
CA ILE A 34 3.53 -11.10 -8.69
C ILE A 34 4.30 -12.25 -8.04
N ALA A 35 5.43 -12.62 -8.63
CA ALA A 35 6.29 -13.71 -8.16
C ALA A 35 7.62 -13.20 -7.58
N SER A 36 8.04 -12.01 -8.00
CA SER A 36 9.37 -11.44 -7.75
C SER A 36 9.31 -9.95 -7.35
N LYS A 37 10.44 -9.41 -6.88
CA LYS A 37 10.55 -7.96 -6.56
C LYS A 37 10.63 -7.12 -7.83
N GLU A 38 11.14 -7.71 -8.91
CA GLU A 38 11.24 -7.13 -10.24
C GLU A 38 9.85 -6.81 -10.79
N ASP A 39 8.86 -7.70 -10.58
CA ASP A 39 7.47 -7.45 -10.99
C ASP A 39 6.90 -6.18 -10.35
N LEU A 40 7.19 -5.97 -9.04
CA LEU A 40 6.78 -4.78 -8.30
C LEU A 40 7.48 -3.50 -8.80
N LEU A 41 8.73 -3.61 -9.27
CA LEU A 41 9.51 -2.49 -9.79
C LEU A 41 8.85 -1.90 -11.05
N TYR A 42 8.35 -2.76 -11.95
CA TYR A 42 7.77 -2.35 -13.24
C TYR A 42 6.35 -1.79 -13.15
N LEU A 43 5.69 -1.89 -12.00
CA LEU A 43 4.38 -1.28 -11.80
C LEU A 43 4.45 0.25 -11.83
N SER A 44 3.39 0.89 -12.34
CA SER A 44 3.20 2.32 -12.10
C SER A 44 3.12 2.60 -10.60
N PHE A 45 3.49 3.80 -10.14
CA PHE A 45 3.39 4.14 -8.71
C PHE A 45 1.97 3.92 -8.17
N ARG A 46 0.95 4.28 -8.96
CA ARG A 46 -0.47 4.06 -8.62
C ARG A 46 -0.82 2.58 -8.46
N ASP A 47 -0.41 1.73 -9.41
CA ASP A 47 -0.69 0.29 -9.33
C ASP A 47 0.11 -0.36 -8.19
N TYR A 48 1.36 0.06 -7.98
CA TYR A 48 2.19 -0.37 -6.84
C TYR A 48 1.51 -0.03 -5.51
N MET A 49 1.12 1.23 -5.29
CA MET A 49 0.38 1.65 -4.10
C MET A 49 -0.88 0.82 -3.89
N SER A 50 -1.65 0.59 -4.97
CA SER A 50 -2.88 -0.19 -4.89
C SER A 50 -2.63 -1.66 -4.54
N VAL A 51 -1.56 -2.26 -5.05
CA VAL A 51 -1.10 -3.60 -4.69
C VAL A 51 -0.71 -3.67 -3.22
N ILE A 52 0.08 -2.72 -2.71
CA ILE A 52 0.46 -2.66 -1.28
C ILE A 52 -0.78 -2.57 -0.39
N VAL A 53 -1.72 -1.68 -0.75
CA VAL A 53 -2.99 -1.52 -0.02
C VAL A 53 -3.79 -2.82 -0.01
N GLU A 54 -3.88 -3.52 -1.13
CA GLU A 54 -4.59 -4.80 -1.23
C GLU A 54 -3.91 -5.90 -0.41
N VAL A 55 -2.57 -6.00 -0.43
CA VAL A 55 -1.81 -6.93 0.40
C VAL A 55 -2.03 -6.67 1.90
N LEU A 56 -1.97 -5.40 2.32
CA LEU A 56 -2.20 -5.03 3.72
C LEU A 56 -3.64 -5.32 4.16
N LYS A 57 -4.63 -5.11 3.27
CA LYS A 57 -6.03 -5.46 3.51
C LYS A 57 -6.22 -6.96 3.67
N ARG A 58 -5.67 -7.78 2.76
CA ARG A 58 -5.71 -9.25 2.84
C ARG A 58 -4.94 -9.79 4.05
N SER A 59 -3.98 -9.02 4.56
CA SER A 59 -3.28 -9.32 5.82
C SER A 59 -4.12 -9.00 7.07
N GLY A 60 -5.33 -8.46 6.92
CA GLY A 60 -6.28 -8.19 8.01
C GLY A 60 -6.38 -6.72 8.44
N ASN A 61 -5.72 -5.80 7.73
CA ASN A 61 -5.74 -4.37 8.09
C ASN A 61 -6.87 -3.60 7.40
N LYS A 62 -7.47 -2.65 8.11
CA LYS A 62 -8.28 -1.58 7.50
C LYS A 62 -7.33 -0.50 7.01
N VAL A 63 -7.22 -0.33 5.69
CA VAL A 63 -6.26 0.60 5.06
C VAL A 63 -6.98 1.72 4.32
N ARG A 64 -6.55 2.96 4.55
CA ARG A 64 -6.98 4.16 3.82
C ARG A 64 -5.77 4.95 3.35
N PHE A 65 -5.91 5.65 2.23
CA PHE A 65 -4.95 6.70 1.86
C PHE A 65 -5.15 7.88 2.80
N THR A 66 -4.07 8.57 3.12
CA THR A 66 -4.10 9.79 3.93
C THR A 66 -3.12 10.80 3.37
N ASP A 67 -3.53 12.07 3.40
CA ASP A 67 -2.68 13.22 3.06
C ASP A 67 -1.97 13.78 4.31
N SER A 68 -2.24 13.22 5.50
CA SER A 68 -1.59 13.61 6.75
C SER A 68 -0.12 13.24 6.77
N CYS A 69 0.26 12.13 6.11
CA CYS A 69 1.61 11.60 6.06
C CYS A 69 2.00 11.22 4.62
N GLY A 70 3.29 10.99 4.38
CA GLY A 70 3.79 10.49 3.10
C GLY A 70 4.11 11.58 2.08
N VAL A 71 5.20 11.38 1.34
CA VAL A 71 5.55 12.22 0.19
C VAL A 71 4.75 11.77 -1.05
N GLU A 72 4.15 12.71 -1.78
CA GLU A 72 3.47 12.47 -3.07
C GLU A 72 2.36 11.39 -3.04
N GLY A 73 1.56 11.36 -1.97
CA GLY A 73 0.43 10.42 -1.85
C GLY A 73 0.83 8.99 -1.49
N SER A 74 2.05 8.79 -0.99
CA SER A 74 2.55 7.52 -0.45
C SER A 74 2.01 7.16 0.95
N GLY A 75 1.25 8.07 1.56
CA GLY A 75 0.72 7.93 2.92
C GLY A 75 -0.48 7.02 3.02
N LEU A 76 -0.45 6.14 4.03
CA LEU A 76 -1.53 5.24 4.38
C LEU A 76 -1.80 5.31 5.89
N GLU A 77 -3.06 5.10 6.26
CA GLU A 77 -3.49 4.91 7.63
C GLU A 77 -4.04 3.49 7.80
N LEU A 78 -3.52 2.78 8.80
CA LEU A 78 -3.85 1.40 9.13
C LEU A 78 -4.61 1.37 10.46
N ASN A 79 -5.82 0.80 10.44
CA ASN A 79 -6.68 0.56 11.61
C ASN A 79 -6.96 1.81 12.48
N ASN A 80 -6.76 3.00 11.92
CA ASN A 80 -6.83 4.30 12.60
C ASN A 80 -5.82 4.48 13.76
N ILE A 81 -4.74 3.70 13.80
CA ILE A 81 -3.76 3.71 14.91
C ILE A 81 -2.31 3.67 14.46
N GLN A 82 -2.06 3.52 13.16
CA GLN A 82 -0.72 3.38 12.60
C GLN A 82 -0.67 4.10 11.26
N PHE A 83 0.38 4.90 11.07
CA PHE A 83 0.69 5.45 9.76
C PHE A 83 1.67 4.55 9.03
N ALA A 84 1.49 4.44 7.71
CA ALA A 84 2.45 3.80 6.84
C ALA A 84 2.84 4.73 5.69
N GLU A 85 4.12 4.71 5.33
CA GLU A 85 4.64 5.42 4.17
C GLU A 85 5.28 4.43 3.21
N VAL A 86 4.91 4.53 1.94
CA VAL A 86 5.31 3.60 0.89
C VAL A 86 6.28 4.25 -0.07
N TRP A 87 7.52 3.80 -0.05
CA TRP A 87 8.59 4.32 -0.89
C TRP A 87 8.89 3.38 -2.06
N LYS A 88 8.55 3.80 -3.28
CA LYS A 88 8.84 3.02 -4.49
C LYS A 88 10.10 3.55 -5.16
N HIS A 89 11.20 2.83 -5.01
CA HIS A 89 12.48 3.12 -5.68
C HIS A 89 13.14 1.82 -6.17
N GLY A 90 14.34 1.93 -6.77
CA GLY A 90 15.06 0.78 -7.31
C GLY A 90 15.42 -0.28 -6.26
N LEU A 91 15.59 -1.53 -6.70
CA LEU A 91 15.86 -2.69 -5.84
C LEU A 91 17.14 -2.57 -4.99
N GLN A 92 18.14 -1.84 -5.49
CA GLN A 92 19.42 -1.63 -4.82
C GLN A 92 19.45 -0.34 -3.98
N GLN A 93 18.37 0.44 -3.98
CA GLN A 93 18.34 1.68 -3.23
C GLN A 93 18.14 1.41 -1.74
N MET A 94 18.94 2.12 -0.95
CA MET A 94 18.93 2.06 0.50
C MET A 94 18.21 3.30 1.04
N VAL A 95 17.14 3.09 1.79
CA VAL A 95 16.36 4.18 2.37
C VAL A 95 17.15 4.88 3.46
N ASP A 96 17.29 6.20 3.30
CA ASP A 96 17.94 7.10 4.22
C ASP A 96 17.08 7.41 5.46
N ILE A 97 17.73 7.97 6.48
CA ILE A 97 17.11 8.20 7.80
C ILE A 97 16.07 9.32 7.76
N GLU A 98 16.21 10.28 6.84
CA GLU A 98 15.32 11.44 6.69
C GLU A 98 13.87 11.00 6.44
N LEU A 99 13.66 9.94 5.67
CA LEU A 99 12.32 9.43 5.41
C LEU A 99 11.65 8.92 6.70
N ALA A 100 12.40 8.19 7.54
CA ALA A 100 11.91 7.73 8.83
C ALA A 100 11.69 8.90 9.83
N MET A 101 12.53 9.94 9.78
CA MET A 101 12.35 11.15 10.58
C MET A 101 11.08 11.92 10.20
N ASN A 102 10.79 12.03 8.90
CA ASN A 102 9.57 12.67 8.40
C ASN A 102 8.33 11.92 8.86
N LEU A 103 8.31 10.59 8.74
CA LEU A 103 7.22 9.76 9.25
C LEU A 103 7.04 9.90 10.77
N SER A 104 8.13 9.84 11.54
CA SER A 104 8.10 10.03 13.01
C SER A 104 7.57 11.41 13.42
N LYS A 105 7.94 12.46 12.68
CA LYS A 105 7.40 13.81 12.90
C LYS A 105 5.89 13.83 12.66
N CYS A 106 5.45 13.33 11.51
CA CYS A 106 4.03 13.28 11.17
C CYS A 106 3.20 12.47 12.19
N MET A 107 3.72 11.32 12.61
CA MET A 107 3.14 10.50 13.67
C MET A 107 2.88 11.31 14.96
N ARG A 108 3.89 12.06 15.42
CA ARG A 108 3.76 12.93 16.61
C ARG A 108 2.74 14.05 16.39
N ASP A 109 2.80 14.72 15.24
CA ASP A 109 1.92 15.84 14.92
C ASP A 109 0.43 15.43 14.88
N ASN A 110 0.15 14.14 14.58
CA ASN A 110 -1.21 13.59 14.50
C ASN A 110 -1.56 12.65 15.68
N SER A 111 -0.74 12.59 16.74
CA SER A 111 -0.96 11.71 17.90
C SER A 111 -1.09 10.21 17.55
N ILE A 112 -0.37 9.76 16.52
CA ILE A 112 -0.26 8.35 16.11
C ILE A 112 1.07 7.79 16.62
N TYR A 113 1.03 6.68 17.35
CA TYR A 113 2.22 6.16 18.07
C TYR A 113 2.97 5.05 17.33
N ARG A 114 2.47 4.57 16.19
CA ARG A 114 3.08 3.50 15.42
C ARG A 114 3.25 3.89 13.97
N GLY A 115 4.41 3.54 13.42
CA GLY A 115 4.75 3.76 12.02
C GLY A 115 4.97 2.46 11.29
N MET A 116 4.95 2.52 9.96
CA MET A 116 5.41 1.47 9.07
C MET A 116 6.05 2.13 7.85
N LEU A 117 7.26 1.74 7.50
CA LEU A 117 7.95 2.25 6.34
C LEU A 117 8.16 1.08 5.38
N ILE A 118 7.59 1.18 4.18
CA ILE A 118 7.60 0.10 3.19
C ILE A 118 8.47 0.53 2.01
N THR A 119 9.45 -0.29 1.63
CA THR A 119 10.29 -0.04 0.45
C THR A 119 10.50 -1.32 -0.34
N LEU A 120 10.76 -1.17 -1.64
CA LEU A 120 11.15 -2.28 -2.52
C LEU A 120 12.65 -2.62 -2.39
N GLY A 121 13.47 -1.67 -1.96
CA GLY A 121 14.90 -1.87 -1.68
C GLY A 121 15.13 -2.38 -0.26
N ASP A 122 16.15 -1.85 0.41
CA ASP A 122 16.41 -2.10 1.84
C ASP A 122 16.67 -0.77 2.58
N PHE A 123 16.94 -0.83 3.89
CA PHE A 123 17.19 0.34 4.74
C PHE A 123 18.65 0.40 5.17
N LYS A 124 19.21 1.61 5.26
CA LYS A 124 20.49 1.81 5.94
C LYS A 124 20.40 1.39 7.42
N THR A 125 21.51 0.94 7.99
CA THR A 125 21.56 0.50 9.40
C THR A 125 21.12 1.60 10.37
N CYS A 126 21.53 2.85 10.12
CA CYS A 126 21.09 4.00 10.91
C CYS A 126 19.56 4.19 10.84
N THR A 127 18.95 4.02 9.66
CA THR A 127 17.50 4.07 9.46
C THR A 127 16.80 2.96 10.24
N LYS A 128 17.30 1.71 10.20
CA LYS A 128 16.74 0.58 10.97
C LYS A 128 16.77 0.86 12.48
N ILE A 129 17.87 1.39 13.00
CA ILE A 129 18.02 1.77 14.41
C ILE A 129 17.04 2.89 14.77
N TYR A 130 16.88 3.89 13.91
CA TYR A 130 15.93 4.97 14.12
C TYR A 130 14.47 4.47 14.09
N CYS A 131 14.14 3.60 13.12
CA CYS A 131 12.85 2.90 13.00
C CYS A 131 12.48 2.24 14.35
N HIS A 132 13.38 1.42 14.88
CA HIS A 132 13.18 0.70 16.13
C HIS A 132 12.95 1.65 17.33
N LYS A 133 13.74 2.71 17.45
CA LYS A 133 13.59 3.69 18.54
C LYS A 133 12.26 4.48 18.49
N ASN A 134 11.69 4.66 17.30
CA ASN A 134 10.47 5.45 17.10
C ASN A 134 9.24 4.58 16.82
N VAL A 135 9.29 3.27 17.11
CA VAL A 135 8.17 2.33 16.90
C VAL A 135 7.68 2.35 15.44
N ILE A 136 8.61 2.41 14.50
CA ILE A 136 8.35 2.32 13.06
C ILE A 136 8.79 0.94 12.58
N GLU A 137 7.84 0.21 12.01
CA GLU A 137 8.10 -1.07 11.39
C GLU A 137 8.70 -0.88 9.99
N CYS A 138 9.97 -1.25 9.84
CA CYS A 138 10.65 -1.23 8.55
C CYS A 138 10.33 -2.53 7.76
N ILE A 139 9.72 -2.41 6.57
CA ILE A 139 9.39 -3.50 5.64
C ILE A 139 10.19 -3.30 4.34
N ASN A 140 11.19 -4.15 4.12
CA ASN A 140 12.04 -4.10 2.93
C ASN A 140 11.48 -4.98 1.80
N GLY A 141 12.12 -5.00 0.64
CA GLY A 141 11.63 -5.72 -0.53
C GLY A 141 11.42 -7.21 -0.31
N ASP A 142 12.31 -7.87 0.44
CA ASP A 142 12.19 -9.31 0.72
C ASP A 142 11.01 -9.60 1.64
N ARG A 143 10.86 -8.80 2.70
CA ARG A 143 9.72 -8.92 3.62
C ARG A 143 8.41 -8.56 2.94
N LEU A 144 8.41 -7.57 2.04
CA LEU A 144 7.26 -7.21 1.24
C LEU A 144 6.84 -8.35 0.32
N LEU A 145 7.78 -9.00 -0.38
CA LEU A 145 7.49 -10.16 -1.21
C LEU A 145 6.97 -11.34 -0.38
N ALA A 146 7.51 -11.55 0.83
CA ALA A 146 7.02 -12.59 1.73
C ALA A 146 5.58 -12.32 2.19
N LEU A 147 5.24 -11.07 2.52
CA LEU A 147 3.86 -10.68 2.84
C LEU A 147 2.91 -10.91 1.67
N LEU A 148 3.37 -10.61 0.45
CA LEU A 148 2.60 -10.82 -0.77
C LEU A 148 2.32 -12.32 -0.99
N LYS A 149 3.33 -13.18 -0.88
CA LYS A 149 3.15 -14.63 -0.97
C LYS A 149 2.21 -15.18 0.11
N ALA A 150 2.35 -14.70 1.34
CA ALA A 150 1.48 -15.12 2.44
C ALA A 150 0.00 -14.79 2.20
N VAL A 151 -0.33 -13.70 1.48
CA VAL A 151 -1.73 -13.39 1.12
C VAL A 151 -2.21 -14.10 -0.14
N GLN A 152 -1.31 -14.55 -1.02
CA GLN A 152 -1.62 -15.43 -2.14
C GLN A 152 -2.05 -16.81 -1.63
N ASP A 153 -1.25 -17.40 -0.73
CA ASP A 153 -1.50 -18.74 -0.18
C ASP A 153 -2.81 -18.80 0.60
N LYS A 154 -3.15 -17.76 1.36
CA LYS A 154 -4.43 -17.68 2.10
C LYS A 154 -5.65 -17.65 1.18
N ASN A 155 -5.53 -17.11 -0.03
CA ASN A 155 -6.62 -17.14 -1.01
C ASN A 155 -6.75 -18.51 -1.68
N ALA A 156 -5.65 -19.24 -1.89
CA ALA A 156 -5.70 -20.60 -2.43
C ALA A 156 -6.47 -21.57 -1.51
N ILE A 157 -6.48 -21.31 -0.20
CA ILE A 157 -7.24 -22.11 0.80
C ILE A 157 -8.75 -21.79 0.75
N LEU A 158 -9.15 -20.63 0.22
CA LEU A 158 -10.55 -20.19 0.13
C LEU A 158 -11.23 -20.56 -1.19
N GLU A 159 -10.50 -21.08 -2.18
CA GLU A 159 -11.12 -21.69 -3.36
C GLU A 159 -11.53 -23.13 -3.03
N PRO A 160 -12.83 -23.49 -3.11
CA PRO A 160 -13.23 -24.88 -2.94
C PRO A 160 -12.64 -25.68 -4.10
N VAL A 161 -11.99 -26.80 -3.76
CA VAL A 161 -11.59 -27.85 -4.70
C VAL A 161 -12.81 -28.20 -5.56
N LYS A 162 -12.70 -27.99 -6.88
CA LYS A 162 -13.72 -28.38 -7.86
C LYS A 162 -13.89 -29.89 -7.93
#